data_AF-A0A5Z4XDQ2-F1
#
_entry.id   AF-A0A5Z4XDQ2-F1
#
_cell.length_a   1.000
_cell.length_b   1.000
_cell.length_c   1.000
_cell.angle_alpha   90.00
_cell.angle_beta   90.00
_cell.angle_gamma   90.00
#
_symmetry.space_group_name_H-M   'P 1'
#
loop_
_entity.id
_entity.type
_entity.pdbx_description
1 polymer ?
#
loop_
_entity_poly.entity_id
_entity_poly.type
_entity_poly.pdbx_seq_one_letter_code
_entity_poly.pdbx_strand_id
1 'polypeptide(L)'
;MGEKGFNKSACLHMLGQQISRVFSGKHLYPGVFISKDAASEFEKTISTHYKTLSSHIDLQQYTNDVNCGAAVGIVARQQENLILDEITLSAFKKVYITGHGAAGTNVLASGDSVFSAKQLVDILVANKVL
;
A
#
# COMPACT_ATOMS: atom_id res chain seq x y z
N MET A 1 -1.23 -8.61 -28.99
CA MET A 1 -0.64 -7.28 -29.26
C MET A 1 0.03 -6.83 -27.97
N GLY A 2 1.35 -6.65 -27.93
CA GLY A 2 2.02 -6.28 -26.66
C GLY A 2 3.46 -5.81 -26.77
N GLU A 3 4.18 -6.13 -27.85
CA GLU A 3 5.59 -5.73 -27.97
C GLU A 3 5.83 -4.37 -28.65
N LYS A 4 4.87 -3.84 -29.44
CA LYS A 4 5.12 -2.68 -30.31
C LYS A 4 5.25 -1.31 -29.59
N GLY A 5 5.24 -1.28 -28.25
CA GLY A 5 5.39 -0.04 -27.46
C GLY A 5 6.61 0.00 -26.54
N PHE A 6 7.34 -1.10 -26.36
CA PHE A 6 8.46 -1.15 -25.41
C PHE A 6 9.79 -0.87 -26.12
N ASN A 7 10.23 0.38 -26.09
CA ASN A 7 11.63 0.70 -26.37
C ASN A 7 12.48 0.15 -25.20
N LYS A 8 13.53 -0.64 -25.49
CA LYS A 8 14.46 -1.19 -24.48
C LYS A 8 15.06 -0.13 -23.56
N SER A 9 15.10 1.14 -23.99
CA SER A 9 15.56 2.28 -23.18
C SER A 9 14.48 2.90 -22.27
N ALA A 10 13.19 2.55 -22.44
CA ALA A 10 12.09 2.98 -21.57
C ALA A 10 11.94 2.13 -20.30
N CYS A 11 12.69 1.02 -20.20
CA CYS A 11 12.67 0.15 -19.01
C CYS A 11 13.30 0.82 -17.77
N LEU A 12 14.02 1.94 -17.95
CA LEU A 12 14.83 2.53 -16.88
C LEU A 12 14.11 3.52 -15.94
N HIS A 13 12.86 3.92 -16.20
CA HIS A 13 12.19 4.95 -15.37
C HIS A 13 11.05 4.44 -14.47
N MET A 14 10.51 3.25 -14.70
CA MET A 14 9.45 2.72 -13.83
C MET A 14 9.98 2.30 -12.45
N LEU A 15 11.20 1.76 -12.40
CA LEU A 15 11.82 1.38 -11.12
C LEU A 15 12.03 2.61 -10.23
N GLY A 16 12.53 3.72 -10.77
CA GLY A 16 12.76 4.95 -9.99
C GLY A 16 11.49 5.64 -9.46
N GLN A 17 10.34 5.49 -10.14
CA GLN A 17 9.07 6.09 -9.71
C GLN A 17 8.28 5.25 -8.70
N GLN A 18 8.63 3.97 -8.52
CA GLN A 18 7.90 3.02 -7.67
C GLN A 18 8.76 2.27 -6.65
N ILE A 19 10.01 2.68 -6.39
CA ILE A 19 10.76 2.09 -5.27
C ILE A 19 9.97 2.31 -3.98
N SER A 20 9.44 1.21 -3.43
CA SER A 20 8.69 1.23 -2.18
C SER A 20 9.51 1.93 -1.09
N ARG A 21 8.86 2.72 -0.23
CA ARG A 21 9.55 3.43 0.87
C ARG A 21 10.32 2.45 1.76
N VAL A 22 9.82 1.21 1.85
CA VAL A 22 10.47 0.03 2.43
C VAL A 22 11.91 -0.13 1.94
N PHE A 23 12.15 -0.07 0.63
CA PHE A 23 13.47 -0.31 0.02
C PHE A 23 14.35 0.95 -0.02
N SER A 24 13.78 2.13 0.24
CA SER A 24 14.53 3.40 0.23
C SER A 24 14.83 3.93 1.64
N GLY A 25 14.50 3.18 2.70
CA GLY A 25 14.73 3.57 4.08
C GLY A 25 13.95 4.82 4.54
N LYS A 26 12.94 5.23 3.77
CA LYS A 26 12.08 6.36 4.12
C LYS A 26 10.99 5.89 5.08
N HIS A 27 10.54 6.76 5.98
CA HIS A 27 9.34 6.50 6.77
C HIS A 27 8.18 6.08 5.89
N LEU A 28 7.44 5.06 6.33
CA LEU A 28 6.23 4.63 5.65
C LEU A 28 5.18 5.75 5.67
N TYR A 29 4.25 5.69 4.72
CA TYR A 29 3.04 6.50 4.85
C TYR A 29 2.17 5.91 5.96
N PRO A 30 1.45 6.75 6.73
CA PRO A 30 0.43 6.25 7.64
C PRO A 30 -0.64 5.48 6.86
N GLY A 31 -1.05 4.34 7.39
CA GLY A 31 -2.22 3.60 6.91
C GLY A 31 -3.48 4.18 7.55
N VAL A 32 -4.51 4.43 6.74
CA VAL A 32 -5.80 4.91 7.24
C VAL A 32 -6.82 3.77 7.16
N PHE A 33 -7.41 3.43 8.30
CA PHE A 33 -8.41 2.39 8.43
C PHE A 33 -9.80 2.99 8.60
N ILE A 34 -10.81 2.32 8.01
CA ILE A 34 -12.20 2.76 8.08
C ILE A 34 -12.80 2.64 9.49
N SER A 35 -12.25 1.75 10.32
CA SER A 35 -12.72 1.53 11.69
C SER A 35 -11.58 1.03 12.59
N LYS A 36 -11.78 1.17 13.90
CA LYS A 36 -10.88 0.60 14.92
C LYS A 36 -10.79 -0.92 14.85
N ASP A 37 -11.90 -1.58 14.49
CA ASP A 37 -11.93 -3.03 14.34
C ASP A 37 -11.02 -3.48 13.19
N ALA A 38 -11.08 -2.80 12.03
CA ALA A 38 -10.22 -3.10 10.89
C ALA A 38 -8.74 -2.86 11.21
N ALA A 39 -8.42 -1.77 11.92
CA ALA A 39 -7.05 -1.50 12.38
C ALA A 39 -6.57 -2.60 13.35
N SER A 40 -7.40 -2.99 14.32
CA SER A 40 -7.09 -4.03 15.31
C SER A 40 -6.91 -5.40 14.66
N GLU A 41 -7.71 -5.74 13.65
CA GLU A 41 -7.57 -6.98 12.88
C GLU A 41 -6.23 -7.02 12.13
N PHE A 42 -5.85 -5.91 11.50
CA PHE A 42 -4.57 -5.77 10.83
C PHE A 42 -3.39 -5.92 11.82
N GLU A 43 -3.43 -5.24 12.95
CA GLU A 43 -2.42 -5.33 14.00
C GLU A 43 -2.31 -6.75 14.58
N LYS A 44 -3.45 -7.41 14.81
CA LYS A 44 -3.50 -8.81 15.25
C LYS A 44 -2.91 -9.74 14.20
N THR A 45 -3.21 -9.51 12.93
CA THR A 45 -2.67 -10.30 11.82
C THR A 45 -1.16 -10.15 11.74
N ILE A 46 -0.64 -8.92 11.81
CA ILE A 46 0.81 -8.67 11.76
C ILE A 46 1.52 -9.24 12.98
N SER A 47 0.94 -9.06 14.17
CA SER A 47 1.53 -9.57 15.40
C SER A 47 1.49 -11.09 15.48
N THR A 48 0.51 -11.76 14.86
CA THR A 48 0.39 -13.23 14.86
C THR A 48 1.24 -13.86 13.75
N HIS A 49 1.09 -13.42 12.50
CA HIS A 49 1.75 -14.03 11.34
C HIS A 49 3.25 -13.75 11.29
N TYR A 50 3.67 -12.56 11.75
CA TYR A 50 5.08 -12.17 11.70
C TYR A 50 5.78 -12.23 13.06
N LYS A 51 5.13 -12.70 14.14
CA LYS A 51 5.78 -12.88 15.47
C LYS A 51 7.03 -13.75 15.38
N THR A 52 6.91 -14.84 14.63
CA THR A 52 7.94 -15.87 14.44
C THR A 52 9.07 -15.41 13.53
N LEU A 53 8.83 -14.42 12.66
CA LEU A 53 9.80 -13.94 11.66
C LEU A 53 10.54 -12.66 12.10
N SER A 54 10.05 -12.00 13.15
CA SER A 54 10.40 -10.61 13.47
C SER A 54 11.72 -10.35 14.21
N SER A 55 12.52 -11.38 14.51
CA SER A 55 13.77 -11.20 15.27
C SER A 55 15.04 -11.62 14.54
N HIS A 56 14.96 -12.25 13.36
CA HIS A 56 16.15 -12.66 12.61
C HIS A 56 15.87 -12.71 11.10
N ILE A 57 16.53 -11.83 10.35
CA ILE A 57 16.79 -12.06 8.92
C ILE A 57 18.14 -12.79 8.88
N ASP A 58 18.12 -14.05 8.48
CA ASP A 58 19.34 -14.84 8.28
C ASP A 58 19.36 -15.35 6.85
N LEU A 59 20.22 -14.71 6.05
CA LEU A 59 20.38 -14.98 4.62
C LEU A 59 21.10 -16.32 4.36
N GLN A 60 21.75 -16.90 5.37
CA GLN A 60 22.42 -18.20 5.27
C GLN A 60 21.51 -19.35 5.71
N GLN A 61 20.60 -19.11 6.66
CA GLN A 61 19.74 -20.13 7.23
C GLN A 61 18.37 -20.26 6.53
N TYR A 62 17.82 -19.16 6.02
CA TYR A 62 16.44 -19.12 5.49
C TYR A 62 16.38 -18.79 4.00
N THR A 63 15.30 -19.26 3.35
CA THR A 63 15.04 -18.93 1.95
C THR A 63 14.72 -17.45 1.78
N ASN A 64 14.88 -16.94 0.56
CA ASN A 64 14.54 -15.57 0.22
C ASN A 64 13.09 -15.22 0.55
N ASP A 65 12.15 -16.16 0.37
CA ASP A 65 10.73 -15.93 0.65
C ASP A 65 10.47 -15.72 2.14
N VAL A 66 11.11 -16.53 2.99
CA VAL A 66 11.01 -16.41 4.46
C VAL A 66 11.63 -15.09 4.92
N ASN A 67 12.81 -14.75 4.42
CA ASN A 67 13.48 -13.49 4.73
C ASN A 67 12.72 -12.26 4.21
N CYS A 68 12.09 -12.35 3.05
CA CYS A 68 11.23 -11.30 2.51
C CYS A 68 9.98 -11.12 3.38
N GLY A 69 9.32 -12.21 3.78
CA GLY A 69 8.22 -12.18 4.72
C GLY A 69 8.59 -11.53 6.06
N ALA A 70 9.77 -11.87 6.61
CA ALA A 70 10.30 -11.24 7.82
C ALA A 70 10.49 -9.73 7.66
N ALA A 71 11.12 -9.29 6.58
CA ALA A 71 11.33 -7.87 6.29
C ALA A 71 9.99 -7.11 6.14
N VAL A 72 9.03 -7.69 5.42
CA VAL A 72 7.68 -7.11 5.29
C VAL A 72 7.01 -7.00 6.66
N GLY A 73 7.09 -8.03 7.50
CA GLY A 73 6.51 -8.04 8.84
C GLY A 73 7.12 -7.00 9.78
N ILE A 74 8.45 -6.84 9.76
CA ILE A 74 9.16 -5.81 10.55
C ILE A 74 8.67 -4.43 10.15
N VAL A 75 8.60 -4.18 8.84
CA VAL A 75 8.26 -2.86 8.31
C VAL A 75 6.77 -2.55 8.51
N ALA A 76 5.89 -3.53 8.35
CA ALA A 76 4.46 -3.37 8.62
C ALA A 76 4.16 -2.97 10.08
N ARG A 77 4.98 -3.40 11.05
CA ARG A 77 4.87 -2.97 12.46
C ARG A 77 5.33 -1.53 12.73
N GLN A 78 6.15 -0.98 11.85
CA GLN A 78 6.62 0.41 11.95
C GLN A 78 5.64 1.39 11.30
N GLN A 79 4.61 0.89 10.62
CA GLN A 79 3.59 1.72 10.01
C GLN A 79 2.69 2.32 11.11
N GLU A 80 2.49 3.64 11.02
CA GLU A 80 1.47 4.32 11.82
C GLU A 80 0.08 3.99 11.26
N ASN A 81 -0.83 3.52 12.11
CA ASN A 81 -2.22 3.23 11.75
C ASN A 81 -3.12 4.32 12.32
N LEU A 82 -3.88 4.98 11.44
CA LEU A 82 -4.82 6.05 11.76
C LEU A 82 -6.25 5.61 11.46
N ILE A 83 -7.22 6.20 12.16
CA ILE A 83 -8.64 5.95 11.93
C ILE A 83 -9.23 7.09 11.11
N LEU A 84 -9.99 6.77 10.06
CA LEU A 84 -10.53 7.76 9.12
C LEU A 84 -11.33 8.87 9.83
N ASP A 85 -12.16 8.49 10.80
CA ASP A 85 -12.99 9.43 11.57
C ASP A 85 -12.19 10.32 12.54
N GLU A 86 -10.93 9.96 12.82
CA GLU A 86 -10.06 10.66 13.77
C GLU A 86 -9.04 11.56 13.06
N ILE A 87 -9.06 11.61 11.73
CA ILE A 87 -8.10 12.40 10.94
C ILE A 87 -8.76 13.48 10.09
N THR A 88 -8.03 14.57 9.89
CA THR A 88 -8.39 15.58 8.89
C THR A 88 -7.53 15.37 7.65
N LEU A 89 -8.13 14.90 6.55
CA LEU A 89 -7.39 14.53 5.33
C LEU A 89 -6.65 15.72 4.68
N SER A 90 -7.09 16.96 4.92
CA SER A 90 -6.38 18.17 4.46
C SER A 90 -5.00 18.37 5.11
N ALA A 91 -4.68 17.65 6.20
CA ALA A 91 -3.33 17.63 6.77
C ALA A 91 -2.30 16.92 5.87
N PHE A 92 -2.75 16.14 4.88
CA PHE A 92 -1.89 15.38 3.99
C PHE A 92 -1.75 16.06 2.63
N LYS A 93 -0.51 16.24 2.18
CA LYS A 93 -0.22 16.78 0.83
C LYS A 93 -0.69 15.84 -0.29
N LYS A 94 -0.73 14.54 -0.04
CA LYS A 94 -1.12 13.50 -0.99
C LYS A 94 -1.82 12.37 -0.24
N VAL A 95 -2.94 11.91 -0.79
CA VAL A 95 -3.67 10.72 -0.32
C VAL A 95 -3.60 9.68 -1.44
N TYR A 96 -3.22 8.46 -1.09
CA TYR A 96 -3.17 7.33 -2.00
C TYR A 96 -4.33 6.39 -1.67
N ILE A 97 -5.18 6.11 -2.66
CA ILE A 97 -6.29 5.16 -2.53
C ILE A 97 -5.85 3.87 -3.21
N THR A 98 -5.79 2.78 -2.44
CA THR A 98 -5.43 1.46 -2.95
C THR A 98 -6.66 0.75 -3.52
N GLY A 99 -6.48 0.04 -4.64
CA GLY A 99 -7.51 -0.79 -5.24
C GLY A 99 -6.97 -1.55 -6.45
N HIS A 100 -7.80 -2.42 -7.01
CA HIS A 100 -7.44 -3.24 -8.17
C HIS A 100 -7.75 -2.47 -9.46
N GLY A 101 -6.72 -2.16 -10.24
CA GLY A 101 -6.92 -1.70 -11.62
C GLY A 101 -7.30 -2.87 -12.53
N ALA A 102 -8.08 -2.60 -13.56
CA ALA A 102 -8.32 -3.56 -14.64
C ALA A 102 -7.55 -3.13 -15.91
N ALA A 103 -6.99 -4.11 -16.62
CA ALA A 103 -6.18 -3.84 -17.80
C ALA A 103 -7.02 -3.16 -18.88
N GLY A 104 -6.54 -2.01 -19.39
CA GLY A 104 -7.20 -1.24 -20.44
C GLY A 104 -8.37 -0.38 -19.97
N THR A 105 -8.62 -0.26 -18.66
CA THR A 105 -9.68 0.59 -18.13
C THR A 105 -9.15 1.56 -17.07
N ASN A 106 -9.70 2.78 -17.05
CA ASN A 106 -9.33 3.83 -16.10
C ASN A 106 -10.22 3.78 -14.85
N VAL A 107 -10.35 2.60 -14.25
CA VAL A 107 -11.21 2.36 -13.09
C VAL A 107 -10.44 1.66 -11.97
N LEU A 108 -10.83 1.96 -10.74
CA LEU A 108 -10.32 1.36 -9.53
C LEU A 108 -11.42 0.48 -8.92
N ALA A 109 -11.18 -0.83 -8.85
CA ALA A 109 -12.05 -1.75 -8.16
C ALA A 109 -11.67 -1.87 -6.68
N SER A 110 -12.65 -1.80 -5.79
CA SER A 110 -12.49 -1.99 -4.34
C SER A 110 -13.69 -2.77 -3.81
N GLY A 111 -13.43 -4.00 -3.34
CA GLY A 111 -14.50 -4.96 -3.06
C GLY A 111 -15.33 -5.24 -4.31
N ASP A 112 -16.65 -5.21 -4.17
CA ASP A 112 -17.60 -5.41 -5.28
C ASP A 112 -17.87 -4.13 -6.10
N SER A 113 -17.22 -3.01 -5.75
CA SER A 113 -17.45 -1.71 -6.38
C SER A 113 -16.34 -1.35 -7.37
N VAL A 114 -16.71 -0.70 -8.47
CA VAL A 114 -15.80 -0.19 -9.49
C VAL A 114 -16.00 1.32 -9.63
N PHE A 115 -14.93 2.08 -9.42
CA PHE A 115 -14.96 3.54 -9.42
C PHE A 115 -14.11 4.11 -10.55
N SER A 116 -14.70 4.96 -11.38
CA SER A 116 -13.94 5.86 -12.25
C SER A 116 -13.27 6.97 -11.43
N ALA A 117 -12.24 7.62 -12.00
CA ALA A 117 -11.59 8.77 -11.36
C ALA A 117 -12.59 9.88 -10.98
N LYS A 118 -13.57 10.16 -11.86
CA LYS A 118 -14.62 11.15 -11.58
C LYS A 118 -15.47 10.75 -10.38
N GLN A 119 -15.92 9.49 -10.32
CA GLN A 119 -16.72 9.01 -9.19
C GLN A 119 -15.96 9.10 -7.86
N LEU A 120 -14.66 8.78 -7.85
CA LEU A 120 -13.83 8.97 -6.66
C LEU A 120 -13.80 10.43 -6.24
N VAL A 121 -13.54 11.37 -7.17
CA VAL A 121 -13.54 12.80 -6.87
C VAL A 121 -14.90 13.28 -6.35
N ASP A 122 -15.99 12.87 -7.00
CA ASP A 122 -17.36 13.24 -6.60
C ASP A 122 -17.66 12.76 -5.16
N ILE A 123 -17.27 11.53 -4.82
CA ILE A 123 -17.41 10.97 -3.47
C ILE A 123 -16.61 11.79 -2.45
N LEU A 124 -15.37 12.16 -2.79
CA LEU A 124 -14.52 12.94 -1.89
C LEU A 124 -15.09 14.35 -1.65
N VAL A 125 -15.62 15.01 -2.68
CA VAL A 125 -16.29 16.32 -2.55
C VAL A 125 -17.57 16.21 -1.72
N ALA A 126 -18.40 15.21 -1.98
CA ALA A 126 -19.66 15.01 -1.24
C ALA A 126 -19.41 14.79 0.27
N ASN A 127 -18.29 14.17 0.63
CA ASN A 127 -17.88 13.93 2.01
C ASN A 127 -16.99 15.03 2.59
N LYS A 128 -16.83 16.17 1.90
CA LYS A 128 -16.02 17.33 2.33
C LYS A 128 -14.57 16.97 2.64
N VAL A 129 -14.04 15.98 1.92
CA VAL A 129 -12.63 15.60 1.95
C VAL A 129 -11.80 16.51 1.05
N LEU A 130 -12.38 16.94 -0.08
CA LEU A 130 -11.83 17.90 -1.05
C LEU A 130 -12.64 19.19 -1.07
#